data_AF-A0A556V142-F1
#
_entry.id   AF-A0A556V142-F1
#
_cell.length_a   1.000
_cell.length_b   1.000
_cell.length_c   1.000
_cell.angle_alpha   90.00
_cell.angle_beta   90.00
_cell.angle_gamma   90.00
#
_symmetry.space_group_name_H-M   'P 1'
#
loop_
_entity.id
_entity.type
_entity.pdbx_description
1 polymer ?
#
loop_
_entity_poly.entity_id
_entity_poly.type
_entity_poly.pdbx_seq_one_letter_code
_entity_poly.pdbx_strand_id
1 'polypeptide(L)'
;MSVNYAAGLSPYADKGICGVPEVFDDPDELRAKVETLAQLIRDSQYMVVHSGAGISTSVGIPDFRGPKGVWTMEEKGESPQFDTTFEEAKPSLTHMALLQLQRAGYLKYLISQNVDGLHLRSGFPR
;
A
#
# COMPACT_ATOMS: atom_id res chain seq x y z
N MET A 1 15.89 14.16 -11.99
CA MET A 1 15.43 12.90 -12.60
C MET A 1 15.33 11.89 -11.48
N SER A 2 14.12 11.61 -10.99
CA SER A 2 13.93 10.51 -10.04
C SER A 2 14.25 9.22 -10.78
N VAL A 3 15.35 8.58 -10.42
CA VAL A 3 15.66 7.25 -10.93
C VAL A 3 14.52 6.34 -10.47
N ASN A 4 13.93 5.56 -11.39
CA ASN A 4 12.98 4.51 -11.03
C ASN A 4 13.58 3.71 -9.86
N TYR A 5 12.93 3.70 -8.69
CA TYR A 5 13.52 3.10 -7.50
C TYR A 5 13.87 1.62 -7.69
N ALA A 6 13.18 0.96 -8.62
CA ALA A 6 13.48 -0.41 -9.03
C ALA A 6 14.93 -0.57 -9.51
N ALA A 7 15.49 0.44 -10.19
CA ALA A 7 16.87 0.43 -10.65
C ALA A 7 17.90 0.58 -9.52
N GLY A 8 17.47 1.02 -8.33
CA GLY A 8 18.31 1.14 -7.15
C GLY A 8 18.31 -0.10 -6.25
N LEU A 9 17.54 -1.14 -6.61
CA LEU A 9 17.41 -2.34 -5.78
C LEU A 9 18.61 -3.25 -5.99
N SER A 10 19.14 -3.79 -4.89
CA SER A 10 20.23 -4.76 -4.96
C SER A 10 19.76 -6.07 -5.60
N PRO A 11 20.64 -6.79 -6.31
CA PRO A 11 20.33 -8.14 -6.78
C PRO A 11 19.95 -9.02 -5.59
N TYR A 12 18.80 -9.66 -5.67
CA TYR A 12 18.27 -10.49 -4.59
C TYR A 12 17.47 -11.65 -5.21
N ALA A 13 17.94 -12.87 -4.98
CA ALA A 13 17.44 -14.05 -5.69
C ALA A 13 16.05 -14.51 -5.22
N ASP A 14 15.74 -14.39 -3.93
CA ASP A 14 14.47 -14.85 -3.37
C ASP A 14 13.43 -13.73 -3.34
N LYS A 15 12.75 -13.50 -4.46
CA LYS A 15 11.68 -12.50 -4.52
C LYS A 15 10.36 -12.97 -3.87
N GLY A 16 10.26 -14.22 -3.43
CA GLY A 16 9.02 -14.83 -2.95
C GLY A 16 8.06 -15.19 -4.09
N ILE A 17 6.76 -15.29 -3.78
CA ILE A 17 5.72 -15.61 -4.77
C ILE A 17 5.21 -14.33 -5.43
N CYS A 18 5.34 -14.23 -6.74
CA CYS A 18 4.95 -13.07 -7.55
C CYS A 18 3.78 -13.39 -8.49
N GLY A 19 2.98 -12.38 -8.82
CA GLY A 19 1.96 -12.48 -9.87
C GLY A 19 0.77 -13.38 -9.56
N VAL A 20 0.45 -13.61 -8.28
CA VAL A 20 -0.73 -14.38 -7.86
C VAL A 20 -2.00 -13.71 -8.42
N PRO A 21 -2.98 -14.48 -8.94
CA PRO A 21 -4.25 -13.93 -9.40
C PRO A 21 -4.97 -13.14 -8.31
N GLU A 22 -5.51 -11.99 -8.69
CA GLU A 22 -6.34 -11.17 -7.80
C GLU A 22 -7.68 -11.87 -7.52
N VAL A 23 -8.19 -11.66 -6.32
CA VAL A 23 -9.51 -12.14 -5.89
C VAL A 23 -10.35 -10.93 -5.53
N PHE A 24 -11.59 -10.93 -6.01
CA PHE A 24 -12.56 -9.85 -5.77
C PHE A 24 -13.78 -10.47 -5.10
N ASP A 25 -14.09 -10.01 -3.89
CA ASP A 25 -15.30 -10.40 -3.18
C ASP A 25 -16.55 -9.90 -3.90
N ASP A 26 -17.66 -10.62 -3.75
CA ASP A 26 -18.97 -10.15 -4.19
C ASP A 26 -19.33 -8.82 -3.46
N PRO A 27 -20.05 -7.87 -4.10
CA PRO A 27 -20.38 -6.58 -3.48
C PRO A 27 -21.10 -6.67 -2.13
N ASP A 28 -21.99 -7.65 -1.94
CA ASP A 28 -22.71 -7.81 -0.67
C ASP A 28 -21.80 -8.44 0.40
N GLU A 29 -20.94 -9.38 0.02
CA GLU A 29 -19.91 -9.93 0.91
C GLU A 29 -18.92 -8.84 1.36
N LEU A 30 -18.45 -8.01 0.42
CA LEU A 30 -17.56 -6.89 0.71
C LEU A 30 -18.21 -5.92 1.70
N ARG A 31 -19.49 -5.56 1.49
CA ARG A 31 -20.22 -4.67 2.41
C ARG A 31 -20.27 -5.27 3.82
N ALA A 32 -20.64 -6.54 3.93
CA ALA A 32 -20.71 -7.23 5.23
C ALA A 32 -19.35 -7.29 5.95
N LYS A 33 -18.26 -7.56 5.21
CA LYS A 33 -16.89 -7.54 5.75
C LYS A 33 -16.47 -6.14 6.22
N VAL A 34 -16.79 -5.10 5.47
CA VAL A 34 -16.48 -3.70 5.83
C VAL A 34 -17.28 -3.26 7.06
N GLU A 35 -18.56 -3.64 7.18
CA GLU A 35 -19.37 -3.37 8.38
C GLU A 35 -18.78 -4.06 9.62
N THR A 36 -18.36 -5.32 9.46
CA THR A 36 -17.68 -6.09 10.50
C THR A 36 -16.38 -5.41 10.92
N LEU A 37 -15.54 -5.01 9.96
CA LEU A 37 -14.31 -4.27 10.23
C LEU A 37 -14.59 -2.96 10.98
N ALA A 38 -15.60 -2.20 10.57
CA ALA A 38 -15.98 -0.97 11.25
C ALA A 38 -16.40 -1.21 12.71
N GLN A 39 -17.10 -2.31 12.99
CA GLN A 39 -17.43 -2.70 14.36
C GLN A 39 -16.18 -3.08 15.17
N LEU A 40 -15.29 -3.89 14.60
CA LEU A 40 -14.02 -4.27 15.23
C LEU A 40 -13.17 -3.04 15.58
N ILE A 41 -13.12 -2.03 14.71
CA ILE A 41 -12.41 -0.77 14.97
C ILE A 41 -13.04 -0.01 16.13
N ARG A 42 -14.37 0.08 16.20
CA ARG A 42 -15.09 0.78 17.28
C ARG A 42 -14.88 0.12 18.65
N ASP A 43 -14.87 -1.20 18.67
CA ASP A 43 -14.77 -1.97 19.92
C ASP A 43 -13.32 -2.13 20.41
N SER A 44 -12.35 -1.95 19.50
CA SER A 44 -10.93 -2.08 19.82
C SER A 44 -10.41 -0.88 20.61
N GLN A 45 -9.76 -1.13 21.74
CA GLN A 45 -9.06 -0.09 22.50
C GLN A 45 -7.72 0.30 21.85
N TYR A 46 -7.08 -0.65 21.15
CA TYR A 46 -5.75 -0.51 20.56
C TYR A 46 -5.70 -1.10 19.15
N MET A 47 -6.04 -0.28 18.14
CA MET A 47 -5.87 -0.64 16.74
C MET A 47 -4.45 -0.31 16.26
N VAL A 48 -3.81 -1.28 15.62
CA VAL A 48 -2.54 -1.12 14.88
C VAL A 48 -2.78 -1.46 13.42
N VAL A 49 -2.23 -0.68 12.51
CA VAL A 49 -2.32 -0.94 11.06
C VAL A 49 -0.94 -1.28 10.52
N HIS A 50 -0.88 -2.33 9.70
CA HIS A 50 0.28 -2.67 8.88
C HIS A 50 -0.02 -2.30 7.42
N SER A 51 0.88 -1.57 6.77
CA SER A 51 0.71 -1.17 5.37
C SER A 51 1.90 -1.59 4.50
N GLY A 52 1.59 -1.92 3.25
CA GLY A 52 2.54 -2.29 2.21
C GLY A 52 2.20 -1.58 0.89
N ALA A 53 2.93 -1.92 -0.17
CA ALA A 53 2.93 -1.12 -1.40
C ALA A 53 1.56 -1.03 -2.09
N GLY A 54 0.65 -1.96 -1.81
CA GLY A 54 -0.72 -1.99 -2.36
C GLY A 54 -1.55 -0.73 -2.10
N ILE A 55 -1.30 0.02 -1.01
CA ILE A 55 -2.06 1.26 -0.75
C ILE A 55 -1.61 2.46 -1.60
N SER A 56 -0.52 2.31 -2.35
CA SER A 56 0.10 3.34 -3.20
C SER A 56 -0.10 3.07 -4.70
N THR A 57 -0.68 1.92 -5.08
CA THR A 57 -0.94 1.56 -6.48
C THR A 57 -1.94 2.50 -7.15
N SER A 58 -2.96 2.94 -6.43
CA SER A 58 -3.98 3.87 -6.93
C SER A 58 -3.45 5.28 -7.23
N VAL A 59 -2.22 5.60 -6.80
CA VAL A 59 -1.57 6.89 -7.07
C VAL A 59 -0.37 6.75 -8.02
N GLY A 60 -0.28 5.63 -8.74
CA GLY A 60 0.68 5.44 -9.83
C GLY A 60 2.04 4.88 -9.42
N ILE A 61 2.20 4.44 -8.17
CA ILE A 61 3.39 3.74 -7.69
C ILE A 61 3.12 2.23 -7.74
N PRO A 62 3.85 1.44 -8.54
CA PRO A 62 3.63 0.01 -8.62
C PRO A 62 3.98 -0.68 -7.30
N ASP A 63 3.27 -1.75 -6.99
CA ASP A 63 3.65 -2.66 -5.92
C ASP A 63 4.84 -3.55 -6.34
N PHE A 64 5.21 -4.50 -5.47
CA PHE A 64 6.30 -5.41 -5.75
C PHE A 64 5.87 -6.72 -6.40
N ARG A 65 4.74 -7.31 -5.99
CA ARG A 65 4.40 -8.72 -6.25
C ARG A 65 3.01 -8.95 -6.86
N GLY A 66 2.22 -7.90 -7.06
CA GLY A 66 0.94 -7.99 -7.75
C GLY A 66 1.14 -8.39 -9.22
N PRO A 67 0.06 -8.55 -10.00
CA PRO A 67 0.14 -8.99 -11.39
C PRO A 67 1.08 -8.16 -12.29
N LYS A 68 1.26 -6.87 -11.94
CA LYS A 68 2.14 -5.90 -12.60
C LYS A 68 3.21 -5.32 -11.65
N GLY A 69 3.49 -6.00 -10.55
CA GLY A 69 4.46 -5.55 -9.55
C GLY A 69 5.90 -5.60 -10.05
N VAL A 70 6.81 -4.83 -9.46
CA VAL A 70 8.21 -4.71 -9.87
C VAL A 70 8.90 -6.07 -10.05
N TRP A 71 8.76 -6.98 -9.09
CA TRP A 71 9.35 -8.32 -9.14
C TRP A 71 8.63 -9.25 -10.11
N THR A 72 7.31 -9.13 -10.21
CA THR A 72 6.54 -9.89 -11.20
C THR A 72 6.92 -9.55 -12.64
N MET A 73 7.22 -8.27 -12.91
CA MET A 73 7.66 -7.84 -14.24
C MET A 73 9.12 -8.24 -14.49
N GLU A 74 10.00 -8.11 -13.48
CA GLU A 74 11.39 -8.57 -13.56
C GLU A 74 11.47 -10.07 -13.88
N GLU A 75 10.66 -10.92 -13.23
CA GLU A 75 10.58 -12.36 -13.51
C GLU A 75 10.14 -12.68 -14.95
N LYS A 76 9.36 -11.79 -15.57
CA LYS A 76 8.93 -11.89 -16.97
C LYS A 76 9.93 -11.29 -17.96
N GLY A 77 11.01 -10.67 -17.47
CA GLY A 77 11.95 -9.92 -18.31
C GLY A 77 11.38 -8.59 -18.84
N GLU A 78 10.38 -8.06 -18.16
CA GLU A 78 9.66 -6.82 -18.51
C GLU A 78 9.95 -5.70 -17.50
N SER A 79 9.72 -4.45 -17.91
CA SER A 79 9.87 -3.29 -17.04
C SER A 79 8.54 -2.93 -16.37
N PRO A 80 8.52 -2.66 -15.05
CA PRO A 80 7.34 -2.12 -14.38
C PRO A 80 6.98 -0.72 -14.89
N GLN A 81 5.69 -0.44 -14.99
CA GLN A 81 5.16 0.87 -15.39
C GLN A 81 5.01 1.78 -14.16
N PHE A 82 5.42 3.04 -14.33
CA PHE A 82 5.29 4.10 -13.35
C PHE A 82 4.49 5.24 -13.97
N ASP A 83 3.39 5.61 -13.34
CA ASP A 83 2.55 6.72 -13.82
C ASP A 83 2.88 8.04 -13.10
N THR A 84 3.75 8.00 -12.09
CA THR A 84 4.22 9.17 -11.35
C THR A 84 5.61 8.98 -10.78
N THR A 85 6.25 10.08 -10.37
CA THR A 85 7.47 10.07 -9.56
C THR A 85 7.12 10.05 -8.07
N PHE A 86 8.04 9.61 -7.20
CA PHE A 86 7.77 9.64 -5.75
C PHE A 86 7.49 11.05 -5.27
N GLU A 87 8.21 12.04 -5.81
CA GLU A 87 8.09 13.45 -5.44
C GLU A 87 6.71 14.02 -5.78
N GLU A 88 6.12 13.60 -6.91
CA GLU A 88 4.83 14.08 -7.40
C GLU A 88 3.63 13.30 -6.85
N ALA A 89 3.83 12.01 -6.51
CA ALA A 89 2.78 11.15 -6.00
C ALA A 89 2.08 11.79 -4.79
N LYS A 90 0.75 11.86 -4.81
CA LYS A 90 -0.02 12.38 -3.68
C LYS A 90 -0.47 11.22 -2.79
N PRO A 91 -0.64 11.44 -1.47
CA PRO A 91 -1.20 10.42 -0.60
C PRO A 91 -2.56 9.92 -1.12
N SER A 92 -2.74 8.60 -1.16
CA SER A 92 -4.00 7.99 -1.62
C SER A 92 -5.13 8.21 -0.61
N LEU A 93 -6.37 7.87 -1.00
CA LEU A 93 -7.52 7.94 -0.10
C LEU A 93 -7.28 7.14 1.19
N THR A 94 -6.63 5.98 1.09
CA THR A 94 -6.29 5.14 2.25
C THR A 94 -5.30 5.83 3.18
N HIS A 95 -4.27 6.50 2.65
CA HIS A 95 -3.35 7.29 3.48
C HIS A 95 -4.09 8.38 4.27
N MET A 96 -5.01 9.10 3.60
CA MET A 96 -5.79 10.15 4.24
C MET A 96 -6.80 9.60 5.25
N ALA A 97 -7.40 8.44 4.98
CA ALA A 97 -8.31 7.76 5.91
C ALA A 97 -7.57 7.31 7.18
N LEU A 98 -6.37 6.75 7.06
CA LEU A 98 -5.54 6.37 8.20
C LEU A 98 -5.14 7.58 9.05
N LEU A 99 -4.82 8.71 8.42
CA LEU A 99 -4.60 9.98 9.12
C LEU A 99 -5.84 10.40 9.93
N GLN A 100 -7.04 10.31 9.36
CA GLN A 100 -8.26 10.68 10.09
C GLN A 100 -8.55 9.71 11.23
N LEU A 101 -8.34 8.40 11.04
CA LEU A 101 -8.48 7.41 12.12
C LEU A 101 -7.51 7.67 13.27
N GLN A 102 -6.28 8.10 12.95
CA GLN A 102 -5.29 8.49 13.96
C GLN A 102 -5.74 9.74 14.71
N ARG A 103 -6.16 10.80 13.99
CA ARG A 103 -6.65 12.04 14.59
C ARG A 103 -7.90 11.85 15.45
N ALA A 104 -8.78 10.95 15.05
CA ALA A 104 -9.97 10.58 15.81
C ALA A 104 -9.67 9.64 17.00
N GLY A 105 -8.41 9.22 17.18
CA GLY A 105 -7.96 8.41 18.32
C GLY A 105 -8.19 6.91 18.18
N TYR A 106 -8.68 6.42 17.04
CA TYR A 106 -8.88 4.99 16.78
C TYR A 106 -7.55 4.29 16.47
N LEU A 107 -6.72 4.86 15.59
CA LEU A 107 -5.44 4.27 15.18
C LEU A 107 -4.33 4.67 16.16
N LYS A 108 -3.76 3.69 16.86
CA LYS A 108 -2.69 3.91 17.85
C LYS A 108 -1.30 3.85 17.23
N TYR A 109 -1.10 2.96 16.27
CA TYR A 109 0.19 2.80 15.64
C TYR A 109 0.07 2.35 14.19
N LEU A 110 0.97 2.84 13.35
CA LEU A 110 1.06 2.51 11.93
C LEU A 110 2.46 1.96 11.64
N ILE A 111 2.52 0.73 11.17
CA ILE A 111 3.76 0.07 10.75
C ILE A 111 3.73 -0.02 9.24
N SER A 112 4.69 0.63 8.58
CA SER A 112 4.76 0.68 7.13
C SER A 112 6.01 -0.03 6.62
N GLN A 113 5.84 -0.88 5.61
CA GLN A 113 6.94 -1.40 4.81
C GLN A 113 7.31 -0.47 3.65
N ASN A 114 6.46 0.54 3.38
CA ASN A 114 6.65 1.43 2.24
C ASN A 114 7.80 2.40 2.45
N VAL A 115 8.55 2.64 1.38
CA VAL A 115 9.64 3.61 1.28
C VAL A 115 9.26 4.86 0.46
N ASP A 116 7.99 4.96 0.05
CA ASP A 116 7.46 6.05 -0.79
C ASP A 116 7.28 7.41 -0.05
N GLY A 117 7.36 7.39 1.28
CA GLY A 117 7.20 8.58 2.13
C GLY A 117 5.78 9.16 2.17
N LEU A 118 4.77 8.49 1.61
CA LEU A 118 3.42 9.03 1.48
C LEU A 118 2.68 9.17 2.81
N HIS A 119 2.96 8.33 3.81
CA HIS A 119 2.44 8.52 5.17
C HIS A 119 2.96 9.81 5.80
N LEU A 120 4.27 10.10 5.68
CA LEU A 120 4.83 11.34 6.20
C LEU A 120 4.25 12.56 5.45
N ARG A 121 4.14 12.47 4.12
CA ARG A 121 3.62 13.55 3.27
C ARG A 121 2.11 13.76 3.39
N SER A 122 1.35 12.77 3.88
CA SER A 122 -0.05 12.96 4.25
C SER A 122 -0.23 13.78 5.53
N GLY A 123 0.84 13.92 6.32
CA GLY A 123 0.80 14.55 7.64
C GLY A 123 0.54 13.56 8.78
N PHE A 124 0.73 12.26 8.56
CA PHE A 124 0.70 11.27 9.63
C PHE A 124 1.82 11.55 10.65
N PRO A 125 1.53 11.55 11.97
CA PRO A 125 2.53 11.86 12.99
C PRO A 125 3.64 10.80 13.02
N ARG A 126 4.86 11.22 13.41
CA ARG A 126 5.99 10.31 13.67
C ARG A 126 5.82 9.54 14.97
#